data_AF-A0A5S4H9N0-F1
#
_entry.id   AF-A0A5S4H9N0-F1
#
_cell.length_a   1.000
_cell.length_b   1.000
_cell.length_c   1.000
_cell.angle_alpha   90.00
_cell.angle_beta   90.00
_cell.angle_gamma   90.00
#
_symmetry.space_group_name_H-M   'P 1'
#
loop_
_entity.id
_entity.type
_entity.pdbx_description
1 polymer ?
#
loop_
_entity_poly.entity_id
_entity_poly.type
_entity_poly.pdbx_seq_one_letter_code
_entity_poly.pdbx_strand_id
1 'polypeptide(L)'
;MTEPASWTHVRVQRRVHAAMTAAMRADVHAIDAALVQNESGSLDAHSREFVGASRRLVLACTAALTCVLSAHRPSSDQRGRDICHGCGTPDCRTLQGIADVLAAYTVRPSPIDRAEAWRRADTHFACGARPVPVVVEEFPDGFITRAATARADDTRPILIVDRHTGALSRWPSLPHDTLVREYTRHHAGR
;
A
#
# COMPACT_ATOMS: atom_id res chain seq x y z
N MET A 1 21.45 8.62 -16.55
CA MET A 1 20.45 7.94 -17.40
C MET A 1 19.08 8.38 -16.89
N THR A 2 18.27 9.03 -17.72
CA THR A 2 16.89 9.40 -17.35
C THR A 2 15.99 8.16 -17.43
N GLU A 3 15.16 7.96 -16.41
CA GLU A 3 14.25 6.82 -16.31
C GLU A 3 12.99 7.07 -17.18
N PRO A 4 12.51 6.08 -17.95
CA PRO A 4 11.34 6.25 -18.82
C PRO A 4 10.12 6.81 -18.08
N ALA A 5 9.30 7.64 -18.75
CA ALA A 5 8.07 8.19 -18.18
C ALA A 5 7.15 7.13 -17.55
N SER A 6 7.06 5.94 -18.17
CA SER A 6 6.29 4.80 -17.67
C SER A 6 6.79 4.31 -16.30
N TRP A 7 8.11 4.21 -16.14
CA TRP A 7 8.71 3.75 -14.90
C TRP A 7 8.60 4.82 -13.79
N THR A 8 8.85 6.09 -14.12
CA THR A 8 8.69 7.21 -13.17
C THR A 8 7.26 7.34 -12.67
N HIS A 9 6.28 7.15 -13.58
CA HIS A 9 4.86 7.17 -13.24
C HIS A 9 4.50 6.07 -12.23
N VAL A 10 4.88 4.82 -12.50
CA VAL A 10 4.62 3.69 -11.59
C VAL A 10 5.26 3.92 -10.22
N ARG A 11 6.49 4.45 -10.16
CA ARG A 11 7.19 4.76 -8.90
C ARG A 11 6.41 5.78 -8.07
N VAL A 12 5.99 6.89 -8.68
CA VAL A 12 5.22 7.94 -7.98
C VAL A 12 3.85 7.41 -7.56
N GLN A 13 3.15 6.68 -8.44
CA GLN A 13 1.85 6.08 -8.16
C GLN A 13 1.89 5.17 -6.93
N ARG A 14 2.90 4.30 -6.82
CA ARG A 14 3.06 3.41 -5.65
C ARG A 14 3.23 4.20 -4.35
N ARG A 15 4.01 5.28 -4.34
CA ARG A 15 4.23 6.11 -3.14
C ARG A 15 3.00 6.93 -2.76
N VAL A 16 2.30 7.50 -3.74
CA VAL A 16 1.03 8.21 -3.51
C VAL A 16 -0.03 7.26 -2.95
N HIS A 17 -0.16 6.07 -3.53
CA HIS A 17 -1.12 5.07 -3.06
C HIS A 17 -0.78 4.54 -1.67
N ALA A 18 0.50 4.39 -1.35
CA ALA A 18 0.95 4.07 0.01
C ALA A 18 0.52 5.13 1.03
N ALA A 19 0.77 6.41 0.77
CA ALA A 19 0.36 7.50 1.66
C ALA A 19 -1.17 7.56 1.81
N MET A 20 -1.90 7.39 0.70
CA MET A 20 -3.36 7.35 0.71
C MET A 20 -3.87 6.18 1.56
N THR A 21 -3.30 4.99 1.39
CA THR A 21 -3.67 3.80 2.15
C THR A 21 -3.38 3.96 3.64
N ALA A 22 -2.22 4.51 4.00
CA ALA A 22 -1.87 4.80 5.39
C ALA A 22 -2.89 5.77 6.02
N ALA A 23 -3.25 6.85 5.32
CA ALA A 23 -4.26 7.78 5.80
C ALA A 23 -5.67 7.17 5.88
N MET A 24 -6.06 6.33 4.91
CA MET A 24 -7.36 5.63 4.95
C MET A 24 -7.47 4.69 6.16
N ARG A 25 -6.35 4.05 6.55
CA ARG A 25 -6.26 3.15 7.72
C ARG A 25 -6.20 3.88 9.06
N ALA A 26 -5.81 5.14 9.09
CA ALA A 26 -5.74 5.91 10.32
C ALA A 26 -7.14 6.01 10.96
N ASP A 27 -7.26 5.54 12.19
CA ASP A 27 -8.49 5.62 12.98
C ASP A 27 -8.65 7.04 13.55
N VAL A 28 -9.54 7.81 12.94
CA VAL A 28 -9.81 9.20 13.33
C VAL A 28 -10.35 9.30 14.74
N HIS A 29 -11.14 8.32 15.20
CA HIS A 29 -11.72 8.35 16.54
C HIS A 29 -10.67 8.06 17.62
N ALA A 30 -9.75 7.14 17.34
CA ALA A 30 -8.62 6.89 18.22
C ALA A 30 -7.67 8.10 18.30
N ILE A 31 -7.43 8.79 17.17
CA ILE A 31 -6.64 10.03 17.14
C ILE A 31 -7.33 11.13 17.98
N ASP A 32 -8.62 11.35 17.77
CA ASP A 32 -9.38 12.36 18.53
C ASP A 32 -9.38 12.05 20.04
N ALA A 33 -9.61 10.79 20.42
CA ALA A 33 -9.57 10.36 21.81
C ALA A 33 -8.18 10.58 22.44
N ALA A 34 -7.11 10.28 21.71
CA ALA A 34 -5.75 10.53 22.19
C ALA A 34 -5.45 12.03 22.35
N LEU A 35 -5.99 12.88 21.48
CA LEU A 35 -5.85 14.34 21.60
C LEU A 35 -6.57 14.89 22.83
N VAL A 36 -7.77 14.38 23.14
CA VAL A 36 -8.52 14.75 24.36
C VAL A 36 -7.79 14.30 25.63
N GLN A 37 -7.23 13.08 25.63
CA GLN A 37 -6.47 12.57 26.77
C GLN A 37 -5.17 13.35 27.03
N ASN A 38 -4.64 14.04 26.02
CA ASN A 38 -3.42 14.85 26.11
C ASN A 38 -3.69 16.36 26.24
N GLU A 39 -4.91 16.76 26.63
CA GLU A 39 -5.28 18.18 26.80
C GLU A 39 -4.37 18.95 27.76
N SER A 40 -3.74 18.27 28.72
CA SER A 40 -3.00 18.91 29.82
C SER A 40 -1.46 18.92 29.69
N GLY A 41 -0.82 18.36 28.65
CA GLY A 41 0.64 18.54 28.55
C GLY A 41 1.44 17.66 27.60
N SER A 42 1.47 18.03 26.31
CA SER A 42 2.62 17.75 25.43
C SER A 42 2.58 18.52 24.10
N LEU A 43 1.38 18.84 23.60
CA LEU A 43 1.19 19.50 22.31
C LEU A 43 0.54 20.88 22.46
N ASP A 44 1.12 21.89 21.82
CA ASP A 44 0.50 23.21 21.68
C ASP A 44 -0.78 23.14 20.82
N ALA A 45 -1.54 24.24 20.79
CA ALA A 45 -2.82 24.29 20.08
C ALA A 45 -2.70 24.01 18.58
N HIS A 46 -1.64 24.50 17.92
CA HIS A 46 -1.44 24.31 16.49
C HIS A 46 -1.05 22.86 16.18
N SER A 47 -0.19 22.26 17.00
CA SER A 47 0.17 20.85 16.85
C SER A 47 -1.04 19.93 17.01
N ARG A 48 -1.94 20.21 17.96
CA ARG A 48 -3.18 19.43 18.14
C ARG A 48 -4.13 19.56 16.95
N GLU A 49 -4.34 20.79 16.47
CA GLU A 49 -5.15 21.04 15.28
C GLU A 49 -4.60 20.31 14.06
N PHE A 50 -3.29 20.37 13.84
CA PHE A 50 -2.63 19.65 12.75
C PHE A 50 -2.82 18.14 12.86
N VAL A 51 -2.60 17.54 14.04
CA VAL A 51 -2.77 16.09 14.24
C VAL A 51 -4.21 15.67 13.98
N GLY A 52 -5.20 16.41 14.48
CA GLY A 52 -6.63 16.13 14.22
C GLY A 52 -7.02 16.27 12.75
N ALA A 53 -6.42 17.23 12.03
CA ALA A 53 -6.66 17.43 10.60
C ALA A 53 -5.82 16.50 9.69
N SER A 54 -4.75 15.90 10.21
CA SER A 54 -3.68 15.25 9.44
C SER A 54 -4.19 14.21 8.44
N ARG A 55 -5.10 13.32 8.87
CA ARG A 55 -5.72 12.31 8.02
C ARG A 55 -6.40 12.93 6.80
N ARG A 56 -7.20 13.98 7.02
CA ARG A 56 -7.93 14.67 5.95
C ARG A 56 -6.97 15.38 5.00
N LEU A 57 -5.94 16.04 5.54
CA LEU A 57 -4.92 16.72 4.76
C LEU A 57 -4.17 15.73 3.84
N VAL A 58 -3.72 14.60 4.38
CA VAL A 58 -3.02 13.57 3.57
C VAL A 58 -3.93 12.99 2.50
N LEU A 59 -5.21 12.71 2.80
CA LEU A 59 -6.18 12.24 1.79
C LEU A 59 -6.40 13.28 0.69
N ALA A 60 -6.54 14.56 1.03
CA ALA A 60 -6.70 15.63 0.06
C ALA A 60 -5.46 15.77 -0.84
N CYS A 61 -4.25 15.78 -0.25
CA CYS A 61 -3.01 15.86 -1.00
C CYS A 61 -2.80 14.65 -1.93
N THR A 62 -3.10 13.43 -1.45
CA THR A 62 -2.95 12.22 -2.27
C THR A 62 -3.98 12.14 -3.39
N ALA A 63 -5.20 12.64 -3.18
CA ALA A 63 -6.20 12.80 -4.25
C ALA A 63 -5.71 13.80 -5.32
N ALA A 64 -5.21 14.97 -4.91
CA ALA A 64 -4.64 15.95 -5.84
C ALA A 64 -3.46 15.38 -6.64
N LEU A 65 -2.54 14.66 -5.99
CA LEU A 65 -1.42 13.98 -6.66
C LEU A 65 -1.90 12.88 -7.63
N THR A 66 -3.02 12.22 -7.34
CA THR A 66 -3.65 11.25 -8.25
C THR A 66 -4.19 11.93 -9.51
N CYS A 67 -4.72 13.15 -9.40
CA CYS A 67 -5.09 13.95 -10.57
C CYS A 67 -3.86 14.31 -11.41
N VAL A 68 -2.74 14.70 -10.78
CA VAL A 68 -1.47 14.98 -11.48
C VAL A 68 -0.94 13.73 -12.19
N LEU A 69 -0.94 12.58 -11.51
CA LEU A 69 -0.58 11.28 -12.10
C LEU A 69 -1.45 10.93 -13.31
N SER A 70 -2.74 11.26 -13.26
CA SER A 70 -3.67 11.01 -14.37
C SER A 70 -3.37 11.90 -15.57
N ALA A 71 -3.07 13.19 -15.33
CA ALA A 71 -2.68 14.14 -16.39
C ALA A 71 -1.34 13.75 -17.04
N HIS A 72 -0.41 13.22 -16.26
CA HIS A 72 0.93 12.82 -16.68
C HIS A 72 1.07 11.31 -16.96
N ARG A 73 -0.03 10.61 -17.25
CA ARG A 73 -0.02 9.17 -17.55
C ARG A 73 0.90 8.83 -18.72
N PRO A 74 1.49 7.62 -18.75
CA PRO A 74 2.26 7.16 -19.90
C PRO A 74 1.36 7.03 -21.14
N SER A 75 1.91 7.36 -22.30
CA SER A 75 1.27 7.28 -23.62
C SER A 75 2.33 6.92 -24.67
N SER A 76 1.92 6.62 -25.89
CA SER A 76 2.83 6.45 -27.02
C SER A 76 2.74 7.64 -27.98
N ASP A 77 3.86 8.04 -28.58
CA ASP A 77 3.87 9.01 -29.69
C ASP A 77 3.47 8.34 -31.03
N GLN A 78 3.41 9.12 -32.10
CA GLN A 78 3.08 8.61 -33.46
C GLN A 78 4.08 7.54 -33.96
N ARG A 79 5.23 7.40 -33.31
CA ARG A 79 6.27 6.42 -33.64
C ARG A 79 6.31 5.25 -32.66
N GLY A 80 5.33 5.16 -31.75
CA GLY A 80 5.23 4.09 -30.75
C GLY A 80 6.18 4.23 -29.56
N ARG A 81 6.82 5.38 -29.37
CA ARG A 81 7.75 5.61 -28.24
C ARG A 81 6.98 6.02 -26.99
N ASP A 82 7.38 5.49 -25.84
CA ASP A 82 6.87 5.89 -24.52
C ASP A 82 7.14 7.38 -24.26
N ILE A 83 6.06 8.12 -24.04
CA ILE A 83 6.08 9.53 -23.67
C ILE A 83 5.11 9.78 -22.51
N CYS A 84 5.34 10.86 -21.78
CA CYS A 84 4.35 11.39 -20.84
C CYS A 84 3.24 12.11 -21.61
N HIS A 85 1.97 11.75 -21.37
CA HIS A 85 0.82 12.40 -22.00
C HIS A 85 0.77 13.91 -21.74
N GLY A 86 1.04 14.35 -20.50
CA GLY A 86 0.98 15.76 -20.11
C GLY A 86 2.15 16.61 -20.61
N CYS A 87 3.34 16.01 -20.77
CA CYS A 87 4.54 16.74 -21.21
C CYS A 87 4.84 16.60 -22.70
N GLY A 88 4.34 15.55 -23.37
CA GLY A 88 4.70 15.21 -24.74
C GLY A 88 6.14 14.69 -24.92
N THR A 89 6.85 14.44 -23.82
CA THR A 89 8.27 14.06 -23.81
C THR A 89 8.50 12.69 -23.19
N PRO A 90 9.59 11.97 -23.57
CA PRO A 90 9.96 10.69 -22.95
C PRO A 90 10.24 10.79 -21.44
N ASP A 91 10.71 11.96 -20.99
CA ASP A 91 11.02 12.25 -19.60
C ASP A 91 9.97 13.20 -19.00
N CYS A 92 9.41 12.84 -17.84
CA CYS A 92 8.43 13.68 -17.15
C CYS A 92 9.08 14.42 -15.96
N ARG A 93 9.50 15.68 -16.16
CA ARG A 93 10.10 16.49 -15.09
C ARG A 93 9.16 16.72 -13.91
N THR A 94 7.86 16.84 -14.15
CA THR A 94 6.86 16.99 -13.08
C THR A 94 6.83 15.77 -12.16
N LEU A 95 6.69 14.57 -12.73
CA LEU A 95 6.66 13.34 -11.94
C LEU A 95 8.03 13.03 -11.32
N GLN A 96 9.13 13.41 -11.98
CA GLN A 96 10.46 13.30 -11.39
C GLN A 96 10.59 14.18 -10.13
N GLY A 97 10.20 15.45 -10.21
CA GLY A 97 10.22 16.34 -9.04
C GLY A 97 9.34 15.83 -7.89
N ILE A 98 8.16 15.29 -8.20
CA ILE A 98 7.31 14.64 -7.19
C ILE A 98 8.01 13.40 -6.60
N ALA A 99 8.66 12.58 -7.43
CA ALA A 99 9.39 11.41 -6.95
C ALA A 99 10.52 11.80 -5.98
N ASP A 100 11.23 12.90 -6.27
CA ASP A 100 12.32 13.42 -5.45
C ASP A 100 11.78 13.96 -4.12
N VAL A 101 10.69 14.73 -4.13
CA VAL A 101 10.03 15.22 -2.90
C VAL A 101 9.54 14.05 -2.03
N LEU A 102 8.83 13.08 -2.63
CA LEU A 102 8.34 11.92 -1.88
C LEU A 102 9.49 11.08 -1.31
N ALA A 103 10.64 11.02 -2.00
CA ALA A 103 11.83 10.37 -1.47
C ALA A 103 12.45 11.16 -0.30
N ALA A 104 12.56 12.49 -0.42
CA ALA A 104 13.12 13.37 0.60
C ALA A 104 12.32 13.32 1.91
N TYR A 105 10.99 13.29 1.83
CA TYR A 105 10.12 13.16 3.00
C TYR A 105 9.87 11.70 3.42
N THR A 106 10.65 10.75 2.89
CA THR A 106 10.58 9.32 3.24
C THR A 106 9.17 8.73 3.14
N VAL A 107 8.36 9.22 2.19
CA VAL A 107 7.04 8.65 1.88
C VAL A 107 7.27 7.28 1.22
N ARG A 108 7.45 6.28 2.07
CA ARG A 108 7.64 4.88 1.69
C ARG A 108 6.32 4.15 1.86
N PRO A 109 6.07 3.10 1.05
CA PRO A 109 5.08 2.09 1.40
C PRO A 109 5.31 1.64 2.84
N SER A 110 4.42 2.05 3.75
CA SER A 110 4.45 1.50 5.10
C SER A 110 4.14 0.01 4.97
N PRO A 111 4.97 -0.86 5.55
CA PRO A 111 4.62 -2.27 5.72
C PRO A 111 3.20 -2.38 6.28
N ILE A 112 2.42 -3.32 5.75
CA ILE A 112 1.17 -3.69 6.40
C ILE A 112 1.52 -4.44 7.69
N ASP A 113 0.70 -4.24 8.72
CA ASP A 113 0.79 -5.00 9.95
C ASP A 113 -0.05 -6.29 9.88
N ARG A 114 0.07 -7.12 10.91
CA ARG A 114 -0.68 -8.36 11.04
C ARG A 114 -2.20 -8.14 11.03
N ALA A 115 -2.68 -7.04 11.60
CA ALA A 115 -4.10 -6.73 11.68
C ALA A 115 -4.69 -6.40 10.29
N GLU A 116 -3.93 -5.69 9.46
CA GLU A 116 -4.30 -5.41 8.09
C GLU A 116 -4.24 -6.66 7.21
N ALA A 117 -3.23 -7.50 7.39
CA ALA A 117 -3.17 -8.79 6.71
C ALA A 117 -4.41 -9.63 7.04
N TRP A 118 -4.84 -9.63 8.32
CA TRP A 118 -6.08 -10.27 8.75
C TRP A 118 -7.31 -9.67 8.05
N ARG A 119 -7.49 -8.33 8.05
CA ARG A 119 -8.65 -7.68 7.41
C ARG A 119 -8.77 -8.02 5.92
N ARG A 120 -7.64 -8.06 5.21
CA ARG A 120 -7.59 -8.41 3.79
C ARG A 120 -7.94 -9.88 3.55
N ALA A 121 -7.42 -10.77 4.40
CA ALA A 121 -7.72 -12.19 4.33
C ALA A 121 -9.18 -12.49 4.70
N ASP A 122 -9.71 -11.86 5.75
CA ASP A 122 -11.12 -11.98 6.15
C ASP A 122 -12.06 -11.52 5.05
N THR A 123 -11.79 -10.36 4.42
CA THR A 123 -12.56 -9.89 3.25
C THR A 123 -12.56 -10.92 2.12
N HIS A 124 -11.42 -11.57 1.86
CA HIS A 124 -11.31 -12.59 0.82
C HIS A 124 -12.06 -13.87 1.17
N PHE A 125 -11.90 -14.37 2.39
CA PHE A 125 -12.50 -15.63 2.83
C PHE A 125 -14.00 -15.51 3.12
N ALA A 126 -14.45 -14.36 3.64
CA ALA A 126 -15.85 -14.10 3.88
C ALA A 126 -16.64 -13.98 2.57
N CYS A 127 -16.03 -13.46 1.49
CA CYS A 127 -16.68 -13.30 0.18
C CYS A 127 -18.08 -12.65 0.26
N GLY A 128 -18.29 -11.72 1.21
CA GLY A 128 -19.58 -11.07 1.49
C GLY A 128 -20.55 -11.84 2.41
N ALA A 129 -20.14 -12.97 2.97
CA ALA A 129 -20.88 -13.77 3.95
C ALA A 129 -20.39 -13.52 5.40
N ARG A 130 -20.68 -14.45 6.32
CA ARG A 130 -20.27 -14.31 7.73
C ARG A 130 -18.74 -14.32 7.89
N PRO A 131 -18.18 -13.56 8.85
CA PRO A 131 -16.75 -13.59 9.16
C PRO A 131 -16.26 -15.02 9.40
N VAL A 132 -15.16 -15.39 8.77
CA VAL A 132 -14.53 -16.71 8.93
C VAL A 132 -13.31 -16.51 9.82
N PRO A 133 -13.11 -17.30 10.89
CA PRO A 133 -11.89 -17.17 11.67
C PRO A 133 -10.66 -17.38 10.78
N VAL A 134 -9.74 -16.41 10.76
CA VAL A 134 -8.52 -16.46 9.94
C VAL A 134 -7.29 -16.57 10.84
N VAL A 135 -6.46 -17.57 10.58
CA VAL A 135 -5.11 -17.70 11.16
C VAL A 135 -4.15 -16.87 10.32
N VAL A 136 -3.35 -16.03 10.97
CA VAL A 136 -2.33 -15.18 10.34
C VAL A 136 -0.96 -15.50 10.94
N GLU A 137 -0.05 -16.01 10.12
CA GLU A 137 1.35 -16.26 10.43
C GLU A 137 2.23 -15.23 9.71
N GLU A 138 3.17 -14.65 10.44
CA GLU A 138 4.03 -13.58 9.93
C GLU A 138 5.38 -14.13 9.46
N PHE A 139 5.91 -13.59 8.35
CA PHE A 139 7.28 -13.85 7.87
C PHE A 139 7.89 -12.56 7.28
N PRO A 140 9.21 -12.47 7.04
CA PRO A 140 9.86 -11.19 6.69
C PRO A 140 9.20 -10.43 5.52
N ASP A 141 8.83 -11.13 4.45
CA ASP A 141 8.28 -10.49 3.25
C ASP A 141 6.74 -10.44 3.21
N GLY A 142 6.03 -10.95 4.23
CA GLY A 142 4.57 -11.02 4.18
C GLY A 142 3.89 -11.71 5.35
N PHE A 143 2.64 -12.10 5.08
CA PHE A 143 1.77 -12.80 6.01
C PHE A 143 1.10 -13.98 5.30
N ILE A 144 1.21 -15.16 5.89
CA ILE A 144 0.50 -16.36 5.45
C ILE A 144 -0.84 -16.38 6.16
N THR A 145 -1.93 -16.50 5.42
CA THR A 145 -3.30 -16.49 5.96
C THR A 145 -4.08 -17.73 5.53
N ARG A 146 -4.77 -18.33 6.50
CA ARG A 146 -5.57 -19.55 6.32
C ARG A 146 -6.92 -19.40 7.03
N ALA A 147 -7.99 -19.89 6.42
CA ALA A 147 -9.26 -20.02 7.12
C ALA A 147 -9.13 -21.13 8.19
N ALA A 148 -9.44 -20.85 9.45
CA ALA A 148 -9.32 -21.81 10.55
C ALA A 148 -10.35 -22.95 10.48
N THR A 149 -11.37 -22.81 9.62
CA THR A 149 -12.36 -23.86 9.34
C THR A 149 -11.89 -24.84 8.27
N ALA A 150 -10.70 -24.63 7.68
CA ALA A 150 -10.08 -25.57 6.78
C ALA A 150 -9.73 -26.85 7.56
N ARG A 151 -10.31 -27.99 7.17
CA ARG A 151 -9.92 -29.30 7.68
C ARG A 151 -8.44 -29.55 7.34
N ALA A 152 -7.78 -30.44 8.09
CA ALA A 152 -6.38 -30.81 7.84
C ALA A 152 -6.11 -31.34 6.40
N ASP A 153 -7.17 -31.75 5.69
CA ASP A 153 -7.16 -32.26 4.32
C ASP A 153 -7.74 -31.26 3.29
N ASP A 154 -7.93 -29.99 3.69
CA ASP A 154 -8.53 -28.97 2.85
C ASP A 154 -7.50 -28.45 1.84
N THR A 155 -7.73 -28.76 0.57
CA THR A 155 -6.91 -28.33 -0.58
C THR A 155 -7.10 -26.85 -0.94
N ARG A 156 -7.74 -26.06 -0.08
CA ARG A 156 -7.96 -24.63 -0.32
C ARG A 156 -6.62 -23.90 -0.41
N PRO A 157 -6.48 -22.98 -1.37
CA PRO A 157 -5.25 -22.23 -1.54
C PRO A 157 -5.00 -21.36 -0.31
N ILE A 158 -3.76 -21.38 0.15
CA ILE A 158 -3.26 -20.47 1.17
C ILE A 158 -3.14 -19.08 0.54
N LEU A 159 -3.46 -18.03 1.29
CA LEU A 159 -3.29 -16.66 0.84
C LEU A 159 -2.03 -16.08 1.46
N ILE A 160 -1.12 -15.58 0.61
CA ILE A 160 0.00 -14.76 1.05
C ILE A 160 -0.36 -13.29 0.81
N VAL A 161 -0.30 -12.50 1.87
CA VAL A 161 -0.40 -11.04 1.84
C VAL A 161 1.00 -10.46 1.84
N ASP A 162 1.37 -9.80 0.75
CA ASP A 162 2.68 -9.16 0.62
C ASP A 162 2.83 -8.00 1.62
N ARG A 163 3.96 -7.97 2.36
CA ARG A 163 4.15 -7.00 3.44
C ARG A 163 4.17 -5.55 2.94
N HIS A 164 4.68 -5.30 1.74
CA HIS A 164 4.96 -3.95 1.26
C HIS A 164 3.87 -3.37 0.37
N THR A 165 3.11 -4.23 -0.30
CA THR A 165 2.06 -3.88 -1.26
C THR A 165 0.67 -4.24 -0.73
N GLY A 166 0.60 -5.17 0.21
CA GLY A 166 -0.64 -5.80 0.65
C GLY A 166 -1.33 -6.63 -0.43
N ALA A 167 -0.65 -6.91 -1.55
CA ALA A 167 -1.19 -7.74 -2.61
C ALA A 167 -1.50 -9.14 -2.09
N LEU A 168 -2.66 -9.67 -2.48
CA LEU A 168 -3.08 -11.04 -2.17
C LEU A 168 -2.64 -11.96 -3.30
N SER A 169 -1.95 -13.04 -2.95
CA SER A 169 -1.56 -14.10 -3.88
C SER A 169 -2.01 -15.45 -3.34
N ARG A 170 -2.50 -16.31 -4.25
CA ARG A 170 -2.95 -17.67 -3.93
C ARG A 170 -1.78 -18.63 -4.12
N TRP A 171 -1.53 -19.45 -3.10
CA TRP A 171 -0.45 -20.43 -3.08
C TRP A 171 -1.01 -21.82 -2.76
N PRO A 172 -0.40 -22.89 -3.29
CA PRO A 172 -0.76 -24.25 -2.90
C PRO A 172 -0.52 -24.46 -1.40
N SER A 173 -1.25 -25.41 -0.80
CA SER A 173 -1.07 -25.77 0.60
C SER A 173 0.28 -26.48 0.80
N LEU A 174 1.32 -25.70 1.06
CA LEU A 174 2.69 -26.17 1.28
C LEU A 174 3.12 -25.89 2.73
N PRO A 175 4.08 -26.66 3.27
CA PRO A 175 4.67 -26.37 4.58
C PRO A 175 5.24 -24.95 4.65
N HIS A 176 5.17 -24.32 5.83
CA HIS A 176 5.54 -22.92 6.07
C HIS A 176 6.88 -22.54 5.44
N ASP A 177 7.96 -23.26 5.76
CA ASP A 177 9.32 -22.94 5.27
C ASP A 177 9.43 -23.07 3.75
N THR A 178 8.65 -23.97 3.16
CA THR A 178 8.60 -24.13 1.71
C THR A 178 7.87 -22.96 1.07
N LEU A 179 6.73 -22.53 1.62
CA LEU A 179 6.02 -21.35 1.14
C LEU A 179 6.89 -20.09 1.18
N VAL A 180 7.54 -19.83 2.31
CA VAL A 180 8.40 -18.66 2.49
C VAL A 180 9.50 -18.67 1.43
N ARG A 181 10.19 -19.80 1.26
CA ARG A 181 11.26 -19.94 0.27
C ARG A 181 10.78 -19.76 -1.17
N GLU A 182 9.67 -20.39 -1.55
CA GLU A 182 9.12 -20.25 -2.91
C GLU A 182 8.60 -18.83 -3.17
N TYR A 183 8.01 -18.19 -2.17
CA TYR A 183 7.56 -16.80 -2.26
C TYR A 183 8.72 -15.83 -2.45
N THR A 184 9.79 -15.95 -1.64
CA THR A 184 10.99 -15.11 -1.80
C THR A 184 11.65 -15.33 -3.17
N ARG A 185 11.70 -16.57 -3.69
CA ARG A 185 12.21 -16.84 -5.05
C ARG A 185 11.34 -16.21 -6.14
N HIS A 186 10.01 -16.36 -6.04
CA HIS A 186 9.08 -15.74 -6.99
C HIS A 186 9.17 -14.21 -6.97
N HIS A 187 9.39 -13.61 -5.79
CA HIS A 187 9.55 -12.16 -5.67
C HIS A 187 10.92 -11.68 -6.17
N ALA A 188 11.99 -12.45 -5.99
CA ALA A 188 13.33 -12.10 -6.49
C ALA A 188 13.50 -12.27 -8.01
N GLY A 189 12.66 -13.08 -8.66
CA GLY A 189 12.66 -13.31 -10.11
C GLY A 189 11.79 -12.34 -10.91
N ARG A 190 11.27 -11.27 -10.30
CA ARG A 190 10.45 -10.23 -10.93
C ARG A 190 11.16 -8.89 -11.03
#